data_AF-A0A163YQQ4-F1
#
_entry.id   AF-A0A163YQQ4-F1
#
_cell.length_a   1.000
_cell.length_b   1.000
_cell.length_c   1.000
_cell.angle_alpha   90.00
_cell.angle_beta   90.00
_cell.angle_gamma   90.00
#
_symmetry.space_group_name_H-M   'P 1'
#
loop_
_entity.id
_entity.type
_entity.pdbx_description
1 polymer ?
#
loop_
_entity_poly.entity_id
_entity_poly.type
_entity_poly.pdbx_seq_one_letter_code
_entity_poly.pdbx_strand_id
1 'polypeptide(L)'
;MSSGTLYDKVWDLHCVADLPGGATQLFIGLHLIHEVTSPQAFAALDDKGLPVRCPERTVATVDHIVPTISQERPFSDPLAEEMLSTLERNCARHGITLNGLGSGRQGIVHVIAPELGLTQPGMTVACGDSHTSTHGAFGAIAFGIGTSQVRDVLASQSLAMSKLKVRRIWVENRLADGVFAKDLILHVIRTLGVKGGVGYAYEFAGPAIEVLSMEERMTLCNMAIEGGARCGYVNPDQITFDYLQGRAEAPSAEIWDRAVAWWSSLASDPDASFDDEIRFDAAAIAPTVTWGITPGQGIGVDERVPISEQLDPADRPIAEEAYRYMDLAPGQPIEGVPVDVCFIGSCTNGRLSDLQAAAAVARGRHVAEGIKAFVVPGSEQVARAAIKEGLDQVFRDAGFEWREPGCSMCLAMNPDRLEGSQISASSSNRNFKGRQGSASGRTLLMSPAMVAAAAIAGRVSDVRQLS
;
A
#
# COMPACT_ATOMS: atom_id res chain seq x y z
N MET A 1 -27.59 1.23 7.59
CA MET A 1 -26.76 0.12 7.12
C MET A 1 -26.86 0.12 5.63
N SER A 2 -25.72 0.11 4.97
CA SER A 2 -25.62 -0.03 3.53
C SER A 2 -26.43 -1.22 3.00
N SER A 3 -26.82 -1.14 1.73
CA SER A 3 -27.47 -2.23 1.03
C SER A 3 -27.15 -2.18 -0.45
N GLY A 4 -26.97 -3.33 -1.10
CA GLY A 4 -26.70 -3.40 -2.54
C GLY A 4 -25.29 -2.97 -2.93
N THR A 5 -24.42 -2.68 -1.96
CA THR A 5 -23.00 -2.39 -2.24
C THR A 5 -22.23 -3.67 -2.56
N LEU A 6 -21.10 -3.56 -3.26
CA LEU A 6 -20.17 -4.68 -3.44
C LEU A 6 -19.74 -5.26 -2.09
N TYR A 7 -19.50 -4.40 -1.10
CA TYR A 7 -19.18 -4.85 0.25
C TYR A 7 -20.27 -5.75 0.84
N ASP A 8 -21.54 -5.37 0.69
CA ASP A 8 -22.66 -6.18 1.15
C ASP A 8 -22.72 -7.53 0.42
N LYS A 9 -22.62 -7.51 -0.91
CA LYS A 9 -22.66 -8.72 -1.74
C LYS A 9 -21.55 -9.70 -1.38
N VAL A 10 -20.30 -9.21 -1.26
CA VAL A 10 -19.15 -10.05 -0.93
C VAL A 10 -19.21 -10.55 0.51
N TRP A 11 -19.63 -9.71 1.45
CA TRP A 11 -19.81 -10.13 2.84
C TRP A 11 -20.82 -11.27 2.95
N ASP A 12 -21.96 -11.15 2.29
CA ASP A 12 -23.04 -12.12 2.34
C ASP A 12 -22.63 -13.45 1.67
N LEU A 13 -21.89 -13.40 0.56
CA LEU A 13 -21.34 -14.60 -0.11
C LEU A 13 -20.31 -15.35 0.74
N HIS A 14 -19.61 -14.64 1.63
CA HIS A 14 -18.56 -15.20 2.47
C HIS A 14 -19.00 -15.45 3.92
N CYS A 15 -20.25 -15.12 4.28
CA CYS A 15 -20.81 -15.41 5.59
C CYS A 15 -21.02 -16.92 5.75
N VAL A 16 -20.32 -17.53 6.71
CA VAL A 16 -20.51 -18.94 7.05
C VAL A 16 -21.65 -19.10 8.06
N ALA A 17 -21.64 -18.27 9.10
CA ALA A 17 -22.65 -18.26 10.15
C ALA A 17 -22.58 -16.96 10.95
N ASP A 18 -23.70 -16.59 11.57
CA ASP A 18 -23.71 -15.62 12.65
C ASP A 18 -23.24 -16.26 13.96
N LEU A 19 -22.34 -15.58 14.67
CA LEU A 19 -21.80 -16.04 15.93
C LEU A 19 -22.54 -15.43 17.13
N PRO A 20 -22.59 -16.14 18.28
CA PRO A 20 -23.05 -15.56 19.53
C PRO A 20 -22.25 -14.28 19.85
N GLY A 21 -22.97 -13.17 20.09
CA GLY A 21 -22.36 -11.85 20.30
C GLY A 21 -22.39 -10.91 19.09
N GLY A 22 -22.96 -11.33 17.96
CA GLY A 22 -23.26 -10.45 16.82
C GLY A 22 -22.10 -10.25 15.83
N ALA A 23 -21.04 -11.06 15.94
CA ALA A 23 -20.01 -11.14 14.91
C ALA A 23 -20.42 -12.16 13.82
N THR A 24 -19.90 -11.99 12.61
CA THR A 24 -20.02 -12.97 11.54
C THR A 24 -18.79 -13.87 11.54
N GLN A 25 -18.99 -15.18 11.37
CA GLN A 25 -17.93 -16.08 10.93
C GLN A 25 -17.76 -15.89 9.42
N LEU A 26 -16.70 -15.17 9.04
CA LEU A 26 -16.42 -14.82 7.66
C LEU A 26 -15.38 -15.78 7.09
N PHE A 27 -15.72 -16.44 5.98
CA PHE A 27 -14.79 -17.26 5.22
C PHE A 27 -13.75 -16.39 4.53
N ILE A 28 -12.48 -16.80 4.57
CA ILE A 28 -11.37 -16.09 3.91
C ILE A 28 -11.06 -16.77 2.58
N GLY A 29 -11.29 -16.07 1.47
CA GLY A 29 -11.09 -16.59 0.11
C GLY A 29 -9.62 -16.79 -0.24
N LEU A 30 -8.77 -15.85 0.16
CA LEU A 30 -7.33 -15.85 -0.02
C LEU A 30 -6.63 -15.42 1.27
N HIS A 31 -5.67 -16.21 1.73
CA HIS A 31 -4.82 -15.88 2.85
C HIS A 31 -3.39 -15.64 2.37
N LEU A 32 -2.83 -14.49 2.69
CA LEU A 32 -1.45 -14.15 2.36
C LEU A 32 -0.64 -14.13 3.66
N ILE A 33 0.60 -14.62 3.59
CA ILE A 33 1.50 -14.64 4.74
C ILE A 33 2.91 -14.20 4.34
N HIS A 34 3.65 -13.73 5.34
CA HIS A 34 5.03 -13.29 5.22
C HIS A 34 5.80 -13.64 6.49
N GLU A 35 7.10 -13.41 6.49
CA GLU A 35 8.06 -13.89 7.49
C GLU A 35 7.96 -13.21 8.87
N VAL A 36 7.25 -12.09 8.98
CA VAL A 36 7.19 -11.31 10.24
C VAL A 36 6.13 -11.84 11.20
N THR A 37 4.94 -12.17 10.69
CA THR A 37 3.76 -12.45 11.53
C THR A 37 3.34 -13.92 11.54
N SER A 38 3.77 -14.69 10.53
CA SER A 38 3.38 -16.09 10.38
C SER A 38 4.14 -17.08 11.27
N PRO A 39 5.43 -16.90 11.65
CA PRO A 39 6.15 -17.89 12.45
C PRO A 39 5.46 -18.22 13.78
N GLN A 40 4.99 -17.20 14.51
CA GLN A 40 4.30 -17.36 15.78
C GLN A 40 2.91 -17.97 15.59
N ALA A 41 2.25 -17.71 14.46
CA ALA A 41 0.97 -18.33 14.14
C ALA A 41 1.12 -19.85 13.91
N PHE A 42 2.16 -20.29 13.20
CA PHE A 42 2.47 -21.72 13.03
C PHE A 42 2.85 -22.39 14.35
N ALA A 43 3.66 -21.75 15.20
CA ALA A 43 3.98 -22.28 16.52
C ALA A 43 2.71 -22.49 17.36
N ALA A 44 1.77 -21.54 17.32
CA ALA A 44 0.50 -21.66 18.04
C ALA A 44 -0.44 -22.75 17.49
N LEU A 45 -0.29 -23.17 16.22
CA LEU A 45 -0.96 -24.35 15.68
C LEU A 45 -0.34 -25.63 16.22
N ASP A 46 1.00 -25.70 16.22
CA ASP A 46 1.76 -26.85 16.72
C ASP A 46 1.44 -27.10 18.20
N ASP A 47 1.43 -26.05 19.03
CA ASP A 47 1.06 -26.11 20.46
C ASP A 47 -0.36 -26.66 20.68
N LYS A 48 -1.27 -26.41 19.73
CA LYS A 48 -2.67 -26.86 19.77
C LYS A 48 -2.89 -28.21 19.07
N GLY A 49 -1.87 -28.77 18.42
CA GLY A 49 -2.01 -29.96 17.58
C GLY A 49 -2.97 -29.77 16.41
N LEU A 50 -3.07 -28.55 15.85
CA LEU A 50 -3.97 -28.22 14.76
C LEU A 50 -3.23 -28.22 13.40
N PRO A 51 -3.81 -28.81 12.34
CA PRO A 51 -3.26 -28.71 10.99
C PRO A 51 -3.61 -27.37 10.34
N VAL A 52 -2.93 -27.05 9.23
CA VAL A 52 -3.38 -26.01 8.30
C VAL A 52 -4.57 -26.54 7.49
N ARG A 53 -5.70 -25.82 7.48
CA ARG A 53 -6.98 -26.31 6.96
C ARG A 53 -7.11 -26.28 5.43
N CYS A 54 -6.58 -25.23 4.80
CA CYS A 54 -6.67 -24.96 3.36
C CYS A 54 -5.32 -24.37 2.87
N PRO A 55 -4.23 -25.17 2.85
CA PRO A 55 -2.93 -24.69 2.40
C PRO A 55 -2.94 -24.16 0.96
N GLU A 56 -3.82 -24.68 0.10
CA GLU A 56 -4.01 -24.25 -1.28
C GLU A 56 -4.58 -22.83 -1.43
N ARG A 57 -5.16 -22.27 -0.35
CA ARG A 57 -5.65 -20.88 -0.29
C ARG A 57 -4.69 -19.95 0.43
N THR A 58 -3.55 -20.46 0.87
CA THR A 58 -2.52 -19.69 1.56
C THR A 58 -1.31 -19.54 0.64
N VAL A 59 -0.84 -18.30 0.45
CA VAL A 59 0.36 -18.02 -0.34
C VAL A 59 1.33 -17.18 0.48
N ALA A 60 2.60 -17.57 0.45
CA ALA A 60 3.67 -16.93 1.18
C ALA A 60 4.63 -16.15 0.27
N THR A 61 5.24 -15.11 0.83
CA THR A 61 6.42 -14.42 0.27
C THR A 61 7.34 -13.97 1.38
N VAL A 62 8.51 -13.47 1.01
CA VAL A 62 9.47 -12.85 1.93
C VAL A 62 9.72 -11.43 1.42
N ASP A 63 9.54 -10.41 2.25
CA ASP A 63 9.61 -9.01 1.78
C ASP A 63 10.07 -7.96 2.79
N HIS A 64 9.87 -8.12 4.09
CA HIS A 64 10.18 -7.08 5.09
C HIS A 64 11.66 -7.07 5.49
N ILE A 65 12.23 -8.26 5.68
CA ILE A 65 13.62 -8.43 6.13
C ILE A 65 14.64 -8.49 5.00
N VAL A 66 14.17 -8.56 3.75
CA VAL A 66 15.03 -8.77 2.59
C VAL A 66 15.90 -7.53 2.36
N PRO A 67 17.24 -7.64 2.37
CA PRO A 67 18.13 -6.55 2.00
C PRO A 67 17.99 -6.19 0.52
N THR A 68 18.10 -4.90 0.19
CA THR A 68 17.90 -4.42 -1.19
C THR A 68 19.21 -4.16 -1.94
N ILE A 69 20.35 -4.19 -1.25
CA ILE A 69 21.69 -3.99 -1.85
C ILE A 69 22.31 -5.32 -2.29
N SER A 70 22.23 -6.36 -1.44
CA SER A 70 22.67 -7.71 -1.74
C SER A 70 21.77 -8.71 -1.04
N GLN A 71 21.19 -9.61 -1.82
CA GLN A 71 20.32 -10.69 -1.34
C GLN A 71 21.07 -12.04 -1.23
N GLU A 72 22.41 -12.01 -1.22
CA GLU A 72 23.24 -13.20 -1.02
C GLU A 72 22.99 -13.80 0.38
N ARG A 73 22.86 -15.14 0.43
CA ARG A 73 22.62 -15.88 1.66
C ARG A 73 23.89 -16.59 2.17
N PRO A 74 24.07 -16.73 3.50
CA PRO A 74 23.19 -16.21 4.55
C PRO A 74 23.23 -14.68 4.61
N PHE A 75 22.10 -14.06 4.94
CA PHE A 75 22.06 -12.61 5.10
C PHE A 75 23.05 -12.13 6.18
N SER A 76 23.56 -10.91 6.01
CA SER A 76 24.44 -10.28 7.01
C SER A 76 23.76 -10.11 8.37
N ASP A 77 22.44 -9.97 8.38
CA ASP A 77 21.63 -10.01 9.59
C ASP A 77 21.18 -11.46 9.87
N PRO A 78 21.72 -12.11 10.92
CA PRO A 78 21.37 -13.50 11.23
C PRO A 78 19.91 -13.66 11.68
N LEU A 79 19.27 -12.61 12.21
CA LEU A 79 17.86 -12.66 12.59
C LEU A 79 16.98 -12.69 11.34
N ALA A 80 17.32 -11.89 10.32
CA ALA A 80 16.66 -11.89 9.03
C ALA A 80 16.76 -13.27 8.35
N GLU A 81 17.95 -13.90 8.38
CA GLU A 81 18.17 -15.24 7.85
C GLU A 81 17.34 -16.31 8.59
N GLU A 82 17.24 -16.23 9.91
CA GLU A 82 16.43 -17.17 10.71
C GLU A 82 14.93 -17.01 10.44
N MET A 83 14.43 -15.78 10.26
CA MET A 83 13.04 -15.52 9.90
C MET A 83 12.69 -16.10 8.52
N LEU A 84 13.56 -15.88 7.53
CA LEU A 84 13.43 -16.49 6.19
C LEU A 84 13.42 -18.02 6.28
N SER A 85 14.43 -18.60 6.92
CA SER A 85 14.57 -20.06 7.06
C SER A 85 13.38 -20.68 7.80
N THR A 86 12.83 -19.98 8.79
CA THR A 86 11.63 -20.41 9.51
C THR A 86 10.39 -20.42 8.62
N LEU A 87 10.19 -19.40 7.79
CA LEU A 87 9.08 -19.37 6.83
C LEU A 87 9.21 -20.51 5.81
N GLU A 88 10.40 -20.74 5.26
CA GLU A 88 10.69 -21.82 4.31
C GLU A 88 10.32 -23.19 4.89
N ARG A 89 10.76 -23.48 6.12
CA ARG A 89 10.43 -24.73 6.83
C ARG A 89 8.93 -24.88 7.04
N ASN A 90 8.25 -23.82 7.47
CA ASN A 90 6.81 -23.86 7.71
C ASN A 90 6.02 -24.09 6.41
N CYS A 91 6.39 -23.40 5.33
CA CYS A 91 5.72 -23.56 4.04
C CYS A 91 5.91 -24.97 3.48
N ALA A 92 7.14 -25.49 3.52
CA ALA A 92 7.44 -26.86 3.09
C ALA A 92 6.69 -27.91 3.90
N ARG A 93 6.63 -27.75 5.24
CA ARG A 93 5.94 -28.68 6.15
C ARG A 93 4.43 -28.75 5.88
N HIS A 94 3.81 -27.62 5.57
CA HIS A 94 2.35 -27.51 5.42
C HIS A 94 1.86 -27.50 3.97
N GLY A 95 2.76 -27.63 2.99
CA GLY A 95 2.43 -27.62 1.57
C GLY A 95 1.92 -26.25 1.07
N ILE A 96 2.42 -25.15 1.65
CA ILE A 96 2.06 -23.78 1.28
C ILE A 96 3.02 -23.29 0.19
N THR A 97 2.47 -22.68 -0.85
CA THR A 97 3.27 -22.06 -1.93
C THR A 97 4.04 -20.86 -1.40
N LEU A 98 5.37 -20.86 -1.59
CA LEU A 98 6.27 -19.77 -1.22
C LEU A 98 6.93 -19.15 -2.46
N ASN A 99 6.69 -17.86 -2.68
CA ASN A 99 7.43 -17.04 -3.64
C ASN A 99 8.69 -16.48 -2.96
N GLY A 100 9.69 -17.35 -2.74
CA GLY A 100 10.95 -17.00 -2.09
C GLY A 100 11.97 -16.37 -3.05
N LEU A 101 13.10 -15.90 -2.49
CA LEU A 101 14.21 -15.32 -3.26
C LEU A 101 14.66 -16.23 -4.42
N GLY A 102 14.87 -15.66 -5.60
CA GLY A 102 15.32 -16.40 -6.78
C GLY A 102 14.22 -17.21 -7.48
N SER A 103 12.97 -17.15 -7.01
CA SER A 103 11.81 -17.76 -7.69
C SER A 103 11.43 -17.05 -9.00
N GLY A 104 11.94 -15.84 -9.22
CA GLY A 104 11.49 -14.95 -10.30
C GLY A 104 10.12 -14.30 -10.01
N ARG A 105 9.52 -14.56 -8.85
CA ARG A 105 8.21 -14.07 -8.42
C ARG A 105 8.23 -13.43 -7.03
N GLN A 106 9.40 -13.32 -6.38
CA GLN A 106 9.50 -12.73 -5.06
C GLN A 106 9.23 -11.23 -5.11
N GLY A 107 8.66 -10.74 -4.02
CA GLY A 107 8.40 -9.33 -3.84
C GLY A 107 7.46 -9.09 -2.67
N ILE A 108 7.11 -7.82 -2.51
CA ILE A 108 6.18 -7.35 -1.50
C ILE A 108 4.82 -8.04 -1.67
N VAL A 109 4.25 -8.54 -0.58
CA VAL A 109 3.02 -9.36 -0.61
C VAL A 109 1.86 -8.70 -1.35
N HIS A 110 1.67 -7.40 -1.18
CA HIS A 110 0.62 -6.61 -1.83
C HIS A 110 0.95 -6.16 -3.27
N VAL A 111 2.13 -6.50 -3.77
CA VAL A 111 2.54 -6.32 -5.17
C VAL A 111 2.42 -7.66 -5.90
N ILE A 112 3.00 -8.72 -5.34
CA ILE A 112 3.03 -10.02 -6.04
C ILE A 112 1.66 -10.67 -6.16
N ALA A 113 0.76 -10.53 -5.19
CA ALA A 113 -0.52 -11.24 -5.25
C ALA A 113 -1.42 -10.71 -6.38
N PRO A 114 -1.55 -9.38 -6.57
CA PRO A 114 -2.10 -8.80 -7.79
C PRO A 114 -1.36 -9.22 -9.06
N GLU A 115 -0.02 -9.20 -9.05
CA GLU A 115 0.77 -9.52 -10.24
C GLU A 115 0.59 -10.97 -10.73
N LEU A 116 0.37 -11.89 -9.79
CA LEU A 116 0.12 -13.29 -10.09
C LEU A 116 -1.34 -13.56 -10.46
N GLY A 117 -2.26 -12.62 -10.24
CA GLY A 117 -3.70 -12.84 -10.44
C GLY A 117 -4.38 -13.58 -9.28
N LEU A 118 -3.72 -13.66 -8.11
CA LEU A 118 -4.28 -14.27 -6.90
C LEU A 118 -5.42 -13.43 -6.34
N THR A 119 -5.30 -12.11 -6.44
CA THR A 119 -6.33 -11.17 -6.01
C THR A 119 -7.38 -11.01 -7.10
N GLN A 120 -8.62 -11.42 -6.83
CA GLN A 120 -9.71 -11.36 -7.81
C GLN A 120 -10.96 -10.72 -7.19
N PRO A 121 -11.85 -10.14 -8.04
CA PRO A 121 -13.09 -9.58 -7.56
C PRO A 121 -13.95 -10.59 -6.82
N GLY A 122 -14.59 -10.13 -5.75
CA GLY A 122 -15.48 -10.93 -4.93
C GLY A 122 -14.84 -11.75 -3.83
N MET A 123 -13.51 -11.69 -3.67
CA MET A 123 -12.82 -12.42 -2.61
C MET A 123 -12.83 -11.64 -1.29
N THR A 124 -12.84 -12.36 -0.18
CA THR A 124 -12.26 -11.86 1.08
C THR A 124 -10.77 -12.20 1.14
N VAL A 125 -9.94 -11.22 1.48
CA VAL A 125 -8.47 -11.38 1.53
C VAL A 125 -7.94 -10.96 2.89
N ALA A 126 -7.11 -11.80 3.51
CA ALA A 126 -6.49 -11.49 4.79
C ALA A 126 -4.98 -11.72 4.75
N CYS A 127 -4.23 -10.86 5.44
CA CYS A 127 -2.80 -11.03 5.66
C CYS A 127 -2.41 -10.46 7.02
N GLY A 128 -1.32 -10.94 7.59
CA GLY A 128 -0.69 -10.36 8.78
C GLY A 128 -0.09 -8.95 8.58
N ASP A 129 -0.52 -8.21 7.55
CA ASP A 129 -0.08 -6.85 7.23
C ASP A 129 -1.28 -5.90 7.13
N SER A 130 -1.14 -4.68 7.66
CA SER A 130 -2.24 -3.70 7.67
C SER A 130 -2.70 -3.24 6.28
N HIS A 131 -1.81 -3.21 5.29
CA HIS A 131 -2.07 -2.70 3.94
C HIS A 131 -2.62 -3.77 2.99
N THR A 132 -3.11 -4.87 3.54
CA THR A 132 -3.96 -5.84 2.82
C THR A 132 -5.15 -5.14 2.15
N SER A 133 -5.56 -3.97 2.64
CA SER A 133 -6.53 -3.10 1.97
C SER A 133 -6.21 -2.82 0.50
N THR A 134 -4.93 -2.86 0.08
CA THR A 134 -4.49 -2.76 -1.33
C THR A 134 -5.31 -3.64 -2.28
N HIS A 135 -5.63 -4.86 -1.85
CA HIS A 135 -6.33 -5.84 -2.68
C HIS A 135 -7.78 -5.44 -3.00
N GLY A 136 -8.36 -4.48 -2.26
CA GLY A 136 -9.68 -3.96 -2.55
C GLY A 136 -9.79 -3.18 -3.85
N ALA A 137 -8.66 -2.76 -4.45
CA ALA A 137 -8.63 -2.19 -5.80
C ALA A 137 -9.24 -3.12 -6.87
N PHE A 138 -9.34 -4.41 -6.58
CA PHE A 138 -9.90 -5.44 -7.46
C PHE A 138 -11.38 -5.75 -7.17
N GLY A 139 -12.05 -4.99 -6.30
CA GLY A 139 -13.38 -5.37 -5.82
C GLY A 139 -13.35 -6.56 -4.85
N ALA A 140 -12.29 -6.68 -4.06
CA ALA A 140 -12.17 -7.64 -2.97
C ALA A 140 -12.37 -6.95 -1.61
N ILE A 141 -12.85 -7.70 -0.61
CA ILE A 141 -12.93 -7.21 0.77
C ILE A 141 -11.69 -7.67 1.51
N ALA A 142 -10.71 -6.77 1.60
CA ALA A 142 -9.36 -7.11 2.00
C ALA A 142 -8.91 -6.31 3.23
N PHE A 143 -8.39 -6.99 4.24
CA PHE A 143 -8.07 -6.35 5.52
C PHE A 143 -6.92 -7.04 6.26
N GLY A 144 -6.12 -6.24 6.95
CA GLY A 144 -5.04 -6.73 7.79
C GLY A 144 -5.57 -7.43 9.05
N ILE A 145 -4.83 -8.44 9.50
CA ILE A 145 -5.17 -9.25 10.67
C ILE A 145 -3.97 -9.41 11.61
N GLY A 146 -4.22 -9.61 12.90
CA GLY A 146 -3.14 -9.84 13.87
C GLY A 146 -2.64 -11.29 13.84
N THR A 147 -1.47 -11.56 14.43
CA THR A 147 -0.88 -12.92 14.52
C THR A 147 -1.83 -13.99 15.04
N SER A 148 -2.63 -13.69 16.07
CA SER A 148 -3.65 -14.63 16.58
C SER A 148 -4.72 -14.96 15.55
N GLN A 149 -5.11 -13.97 14.73
CA GLN A 149 -6.06 -14.17 13.65
C GLN A 149 -5.41 -14.90 12.47
N VAL A 150 -4.12 -14.69 12.17
CA VAL A 150 -3.38 -15.48 11.17
C VAL A 150 -3.45 -16.97 11.53
N ARG A 151 -3.25 -17.32 12.81
CA ARG A 151 -3.46 -18.69 13.31
C ARG A 151 -4.89 -19.16 13.07
N ASP A 152 -5.90 -18.33 13.36
CA ASP A 152 -7.30 -18.70 13.21
C ASP A 152 -7.69 -18.96 11.74
N VAL A 153 -7.15 -18.17 10.80
CA VAL A 153 -7.29 -18.44 9.36
C VAL A 153 -6.58 -19.72 8.96
N LEU A 154 -5.33 -19.94 9.39
CA LEU A 154 -4.63 -21.19 9.09
C LEU A 154 -5.38 -22.42 9.63
N ALA A 155 -5.95 -22.32 10.83
CA ALA A 155 -6.66 -23.43 11.48
C ALA A 155 -8.06 -23.71 10.90
N SER A 156 -8.75 -22.68 10.39
CA SER A 156 -10.19 -22.78 10.08
C SER A 156 -10.62 -22.23 8.73
N GLN A 157 -9.75 -21.47 8.06
CA GLN A 157 -10.05 -20.64 6.88
C GLN A 157 -11.14 -19.58 7.12
N SER A 158 -11.37 -19.19 8.38
CA SER A 158 -12.40 -18.21 8.75
C SER A 158 -11.96 -17.28 9.87
N LEU A 159 -12.65 -16.15 10.02
CA LEU A 159 -12.46 -15.19 11.10
C LEU A 159 -13.80 -14.77 11.71
N ALA A 160 -13.80 -14.47 13.00
CA ALA A 160 -14.91 -13.77 13.63
C ALA A 160 -14.73 -12.25 13.43
N MET A 161 -15.67 -11.60 12.75
CA MET A 161 -15.60 -10.17 12.44
C MET A 161 -17.00 -9.54 12.38
N SER A 162 -17.13 -8.32 12.91
CA SER A 162 -18.36 -7.53 12.75
C SER A 162 -18.38 -6.83 11.39
N LYS A 163 -19.57 -6.75 10.79
CA LYS A 163 -19.78 -6.02 9.54
C LYS A 163 -19.51 -4.52 9.75
N LEU A 164 -18.81 -3.91 8.80
CA LEU A 164 -18.49 -2.47 8.78
C LEU A 164 -19.65 -1.68 8.19
N LYS A 165 -19.73 -0.39 8.54
CA LYS A 165 -20.52 0.57 7.76
C LYS A 165 -19.81 0.84 6.43
N VAL A 166 -20.54 1.24 5.40
CA VAL A 166 -19.92 1.62 4.11
C VAL A 166 -20.01 3.12 3.90
N ARG A 167 -18.86 3.77 3.73
CA ARG A 167 -18.76 5.17 3.28
C ARG A 167 -18.34 5.21 1.82
N ARG A 168 -19.09 5.94 0.99
CA ARG A 168 -18.67 6.26 -0.37
C ARG A 168 -17.76 7.48 -0.38
N ILE A 169 -16.56 7.33 -0.94
CA ILE A 169 -15.65 8.42 -1.28
C ILE A 169 -15.84 8.69 -2.77
N TRP A 170 -16.68 9.69 -3.07
CA TRP A 170 -17.01 10.07 -4.43
C TRP A 170 -16.06 11.16 -4.94
N VAL A 171 -15.38 10.92 -6.06
CA VAL A 171 -14.40 11.85 -6.61
C VAL A 171 -14.80 12.28 -8.03
N GLU A 172 -15.20 13.54 -8.15
CA GLU A 172 -15.59 14.19 -9.40
C GLU A 172 -14.38 14.57 -10.26
N ASN A 173 -14.64 14.87 -11.54
CA ASN A 173 -13.67 15.38 -12.51
C ASN A 173 -12.47 14.44 -12.71
N ARG A 174 -11.31 14.99 -13.08
CA ARG A 174 -10.07 14.24 -13.33
C ARG A 174 -8.91 14.93 -12.62
N LEU A 175 -7.93 14.13 -12.22
CA LEU A 175 -6.66 14.65 -11.71
C LEU A 175 -5.97 15.49 -12.80
N ALA A 176 -5.39 16.61 -12.39
CA ALA A 176 -4.61 17.47 -13.28
C ALA A 176 -3.23 16.85 -13.58
N ASP A 177 -2.57 17.33 -14.64
CA ASP A 177 -1.21 16.90 -14.97
C ASP A 177 -0.25 17.14 -13.80
N GLY A 178 0.60 16.14 -13.52
CA GLY A 178 1.51 16.14 -12.37
C GLY A 178 0.85 15.77 -11.03
N VAL A 179 -0.44 15.41 -11.02
CA VAL A 179 -1.17 14.94 -9.83
C VAL A 179 -1.52 13.46 -10.00
N PHE A 180 -1.19 12.66 -8.99
CA PHE A 180 -1.29 11.20 -9.04
C PHE A 180 -2.25 10.66 -7.97
N ALA A 181 -2.58 9.37 -8.03
CA ALA A 181 -3.42 8.71 -7.02
C ALA A 181 -2.89 8.87 -5.58
N LYS A 182 -1.56 8.96 -5.41
CA LYS A 182 -0.93 9.24 -4.11
C LYS A 182 -1.36 10.60 -3.55
N ASP A 183 -1.45 11.62 -4.39
CA ASP A 183 -1.86 12.96 -4.00
C ASP A 183 -3.35 12.96 -3.63
N LEU A 184 -4.18 12.26 -4.41
CA LEU A 184 -5.60 12.08 -4.11
C LEU A 184 -5.82 11.43 -2.73
N ILE A 185 -5.18 10.29 -2.45
CA ILE A 185 -5.42 9.62 -1.16
C ILE A 185 -4.86 10.40 0.02
N LEU A 186 -3.72 11.09 -0.12
CA LEU A 186 -3.22 11.99 0.92
C LEU A 186 -4.19 13.17 1.14
N HIS A 187 -4.80 13.70 0.08
CA HIS A 187 -5.83 14.74 0.19
C HIS A 187 -7.10 14.24 0.89
N VAL A 188 -7.53 13.00 0.62
CA VAL A 188 -8.65 12.38 1.35
C VAL A 188 -8.30 12.23 2.84
N ILE A 189 -7.11 11.71 3.16
CA ILE A 189 -6.67 11.49 4.56
C ILE A 189 -6.51 12.82 5.30
N ARG A 190 -5.98 13.87 4.65
CA ARG A 190 -5.86 15.21 5.29
C ARG A 190 -7.22 15.80 5.64
N THR A 191 -8.21 15.59 4.78
CA THR A 191 -9.56 16.18 4.93
C THR A 191 -10.39 15.42 5.97
N LEU A 192 -10.27 14.10 6.03
CA LEU A 192 -11.02 13.27 6.98
C LEU A 192 -10.30 13.04 8.31
N GLY A 193 -8.98 13.26 8.33
CA GLY A 193 -8.09 12.89 9.42
C GLY A 193 -7.84 11.38 9.51
N VAL A 194 -6.83 11.01 10.31
CA VAL A 194 -6.38 9.61 10.48
C VAL A 194 -7.36 8.70 11.23
N LYS A 195 -8.44 9.27 11.76
CA LYS A 195 -9.54 8.56 12.43
C LYS A 195 -10.84 8.62 11.64
N GLY A 196 -10.84 9.26 10.46
CA GLY A 196 -12.04 9.51 9.67
C GLY A 196 -12.77 8.24 9.27
N GLY A 197 -12.07 7.12 9.11
CA GLY A 197 -12.62 5.84 8.65
C GLY A 197 -12.91 4.81 9.73
N VAL A 198 -12.74 5.15 11.02
CA VAL A 198 -12.96 4.16 12.10
C VAL A 198 -14.40 3.63 12.04
N GLY A 199 -14.53 2.30 11.90
CA GLY A 199 -15.81 1.61 11.77
C GLY A 199 -16.39 1.56 10.34
N TYR A 200 -15.66 2.07 9.36
CA TYR A 200 -16.07 2.08 7.95
C TYR A 200 -15.17 1.22 7.05
N ALA A 201 -15.80 0.68 6.00
CA ALA A 201 -15.17 0.36 4.74
C ALA A 201 -15.35 1.56 3.79
N TYR A 202 -14.34 1.88 2.98
CA TYR A 202 -14.42 2.93 1.97
C TYR A 202 -14.68 2.33 0.58
N GLU A 203 -15.76 2.75 -0.06
CA GLU A 203 -15.94 2.56 -1.52
C GLU A 203 -15.42 3.81 -2.23
N PHE A 204 -14.32 3.69 -2.98
CA PHE A 204 -13.86 4.75 -3.86
C PHE A 204 -14.62 4.68 -5.19
N ALA A 205 -15.30 5.76 -5.55
CA ALA A 205 -16.16 5.82 -6.73
C ALA A 205 -16.13 7.21 -7.38
N GLY A 206 -16.69 7.32 -8.58
CA GLY A 206 -16.85 8.56 -9.32
C GLY A 206 -15.90 8.69 -10.52
N PRO A 207 -16.12 9.72 -11.37
CA PRO A 207 -15.43 9.86 -12.65
C PRO A 207 -13.89 9.84 -12.56
N ALA A 208 -13.31 10.36 -11.48
CA ALA A 208 -11.87 10.38 -11.31
C ALA A 208 -11.31 8.98 -11.02
N ILE A 209 -12.08 8.13 -10.33
CA ILE A 209 -11.67 6.76 -9.94
C ILE A 209 -11.78 5.80 -11.13
N GLU A 210 -12.84 5.95 -11.93
CA GLU A 210 -13.12 5.09 -13.09
C GLU A 210 -11.98 5.11 -14.12
N VAL A 211 -11.30 6.24 -14.28
CA VAL A 211 -10.20 6.39 -15.25
C VAL A 211 -8.83 5.98 -14.71
N LEU A 212 -8.69 5.70 -13.41
CA LEU A 212 -7.42 5.28 -12.83
C LEU A 212 -7.03 3.89 -13.30
N SER A 213 -5.74 3.71 -13.57
CA SER A 213 -5.13 2.40 -13.76
C SER A 213 -5.30 1.52 -12.53
N MET A 214 -5.12 0.21 -12.68
CA MET A 214 -5.15 -0.70 -11.53
C MET A 214 -4.09 -0.37 -10.48
N GLU A 215 -2.91 0.11 -10.89
CA GLU A 215 -1.83 0.44 -9.97
C GLU A 215 -2.14 1.69 -9.15
N GLU A 216 -2.77 2.69 -9.76
CA GLU A 216 -3.31 3.86 -9.07
C GLU A 216 -4.44 3.51 -8.09
N ARG A 217 -5.38 2.63 -8.48
CA ARG A 217 -6.43 2.12 -7.58
C ARG A 217 -5.82 1.39 -6.38
N MET A 218 -4.75 0.61 -6.61
CA MET A 218 -4.01 -0.06 -5.54
C MET A 218 -3.37 0.93 -4.57
N THR A 219 -2.81 2.05 -5.05
CA THR A 219 -2.32 3.14 -4.18
C THR A 219 -3.44 3.70 -3.29
N LEU A 220 -4.64 3.96 -3.84
CA LEU A 220 -5.78 4.46 -3.06
C LEU A 220 -6.20 3.48 -1.96
N CYS A 221 -6.44 2.23 -2.33
CA CYS A 221 -6.91 1.23 -1.37
C CYS A 221 -5.83 0.86 -0.33
N ASN A 222 -4.55 0.88 -0.71
CA ASN A 222 -3.42 0.67 0.21
C ASN A 222 -3.48 1.64 1.38
N MET A 223 -3.71 2.93 1.11
CA MET A 223 -3.67 4.00 2.11
C MET A 223 -5.02 4.28 2.79
N ALA A 224 -6.08 3.52 2.50
CA ALA A 224 -7.36 3.64 3.20
C ALA A 224 -7.20 3.43 4.73
N ILE A 225 -6.27 2.56 5.14
CA ILE A 225 -5.98 2.27 6.55
C ILE A 225 -5.32 3.45 7.27
N GLU A 226 -4.55 4.28 6.58
CA GLU A 226 -3.98 5.53 7.13
C GLU A 226 -5.06 6.59 7.41
N GLY A 227 -6.20 6.54 6.71
CA GLY A 227 -7.41 7.30 7.02
C GLY A 227 -8.27 6.65 8.12
N GLY A 228 -7.87 5.50 8.64
CA GLY A 228 -8.55 4.76 9.70
C GLY A 228 -9.63 3.78 9.22
N ALA A 229 -9.86 3.67 7.91
CA ALA A 229 -10.80 2.69 7.36
C ALA A 229 -10.23 1.28 7.48
N ARG A 230 -11.06 0.30 7.81
CA ARG A 230 -10.58 -1.09 7.98
C ARG A 230 -10.21 -1.74 6.63
N CYS A 231 -10.88 -1.31 5.56
CA CYS A 231 -10.57 -1.63 4.18
C CYS A 231 -11.04 -0.50 3.25
N GLY A 232 -10.50 -0.47 2.04
CA GLY A 232 -10.97 0.38 0.95
C GLY A 232 -11.07 -0.45 -0.33
N TYR A 233 -12.06 -0.19 -1.18
CA TYR A 233 -12.29 -0.94 -2.40
C TYR A 233 -12.80 -0.08 -3.56
N VAL A 234 -12.62 -0.59 -4.78
CA VAL A 234 -13.14 -0.04 -6.03
C VAL A 234 -13.98 -1.12 -6.71
N ASN A 235 -15.11 -0.74 -7.31
CA ASN A 235 -15.93 -1.69 -8.07
C ASN A 235 -15.14 -2.22 -9.29
N PRO A 236 -15.19 -3.53 -9.58
CA PRO A 236 -14.46 -4.11 -10.69
C PRO A 236 -15.07 -3.70 -12.03
N ASP A 237 -14.23 -3.35 -12.98
CA ASP A 237 -14.61 -2.92 -14.33
C ASP A 237 -13.63 -3.46 -15.37
N GLN A 238 -13.73 -2.97 -16.61
CA GLN A 238 -12.88 -3.42 -17.71
C GLN A 238 -11.38 -3.24 -17.42
N ILE A 239 -10.98 -2.17 -16.71
CA ILE A 239 -9.57 -1.96 -16.33
C ILE A 239 -9.11 -3.06 -15.37
N THR A 240 -9.98 -3.49 -14.44
CA THR A 240 -9.72 -4.65 -13.58
C THR A 240 -9.59 -5.94 -14.38
N PHE A 241 -10.47 -6.18 -15.35
CA PHE A 241 -10.48 -7.41 -16.15
C PHE A 241 -9.26 -7.50 -17.06
N ASP A 242 -8.93 -6.42 -17.76
CA ASP A 242 -7.76 -6.34 -18.64
C ASP A 242 -6.47 -6.57 -17.86
N TYR A 243 -6.37 -6.03 -16.65
CA TYR A 243 -5.21 -6.25 -15.80
C TYR A 243 -5.08 -7.73 -15.39
N LEU A 244 -6.18 -8.43 -15.11
CA LEU A 244 -6.16 -9.83 -14.66
C LEU A 244 -5.96 -10.83 -15.81
N GLN A 245 -6.31 -10.46 -17.04
CA GLN A 245 -6.30 -11.39 -18.17
C GLN A 245 -4.91 -11.99 -18.41
N GLY A 246 -4.85 -13.31 -18.50
CA GLY A 246 -3.61 -14.04 -18.79
C GLY A 246 -2.60 -14.11 -17.63
N ARG A 247 -2.93 -13.60 -16.43
CA ARG A 247 -2.10 -13.82 -15.24
C ARG A 247 -2.15 -15.29 -14.80
N ALA A 248 -1.05 -15.75 -14.18
CA ALA A 248 -0.83 -17.16 -13.88
C ALA A 248 -1.94 -17.81 -13.03
N GLU A 249 -2.47 -17.08 -12.06
CA GLU A 249 -3.48 -17.55 -11.11
C GLU A 249 -4.88 -16.98 -11.41
N ALA A 250 -5.04 -16.23 -12.50
CA ALA A 250 -6.33 -15.75 -12.95
C ALA A 250 -7.15 -16.87 -13.64
N PRO A 251 -8.48 -16.71 -13.76
CA PRO A 251 -9.32 -17.67 -14.48
C PRO A 251 -8.79 -17.97 -15.88
N SER A 252 -8.80 -19.24 -16.27
CA SER A 252 -8.33 -19.67 -17.59
C SER A 252 -9.22 -19.14 -18.71
N ALA A 253 -8.71 -19.17 -19.95
CA ALA A 253 -9.43 -18.67 -21.12
C ALA A 253 -10.81 -19.35 -21.29
N GLU A 254 -10.95 -20.62 -20.91
CA GLU A 254 -12.21 -21.39 -21.03
C GLU A 254 -13.32 -20.89 -20.10
N ILE A 255 -12.97 -20.27 -18.96
CA ILE A 255 -13.94 -19.79 -17.96
C ILE A 255 -13.93 -18.26 -17.81
N TRP A 256 -13.13 -17.56 -18.62
CA TRP A 256 -12.88 -16.13 -18.51
C TRP A 256 -14.18 -15.31 -18.61
N ASP A 257 -14.98 -15.52 -19.66
CA ASP A 257 -16.22 -14.75 -19.86
C ASP A 257 -17.22 -14.96 -18.72
N ARG A 258 -17.24 -16.18 -18.14
CA ARG A 258 -18.06 -16.47 -16.97
C ARG A 258 -17.53 -15.76 -15.73
N ALA A 259 -16.21 -15.69 -15.55
CA ALA A 259 -15.60 -14.96 -14.45
C ALA A 259 -15.87 -13.45 -14.58
N VAL A 260 -15.71 -12.87 -15.76
CA VAL A 260 -16.03 -11.46 -16.03
C VAL A 260 -17.49 -11.17 -15.74
N ALA A 261 -18.43 -11.97 -16.26
CA ALA A 261 -19.85 -11.79 -16.00
C ALA A 261 -20.19 -11.87 -14.50
N TRP A 262 -19.56 -12.81 -13.77
CA TRP A 262 -19.69 -12.91 -12.32
C TRP A 262 -19.13 -11.67 -11.62
N TRP A 263 -17.91 -11.26 -11.93
CA TRP A 263 -17.27 -10.10 -11.33
C TRP A 263 -18.05 -8.80 -11.57
N SER A 264 -18.56 -8.59 -12.79
CA SER A 264 -19.42 -7.43 -13.10
C SER A 264 -20.70 -7.42 -12.26
N SER A 265 -21.28 -8.59 -11.95
CA SER A 265 -22.49 -8.67 -11.12
C SER A 265 -22.27 -8.29 -9.64
N LEU A 266 -21.01 -8.29 -9.19
CA LEU A 266 -20.64 -7.94 -7.81
C LEU A 266 -20.49 -6.44 -7.59
N ALA A 267 -20.39 -5.63 -8.65
CA ALA A 267 -20.33 -4.18 -8.52
C ALA A 267 -21.57 -3.65 -7.77
N SER A 268 -21.40 -2.57 -7.01
CA SER A 268 -22.49 -1.90 -6.29
C SER A 268 -23.64 -1.57 -7.25
N ASP A 269 -24.86 -1.85 -6.81
CA ASP A 269 -26.06 -1.61 -7.61
C ASP A 269 -26.24 -0.10 -7.88
N PRO A 270 -26.87 0.29 -9.02
CA PRO A 270 -27.13 1.71 -9.30
C PRO A 270 -27.97 2.43 -8.22
N ASP A 271 -28.79 1.67 -7.48
CA ASP A 271 -29.61 2.13 -6.37
C ASP A 271 -29.06 1.71 -4.99
N ALA A 272 -27.79 1.30 -4.91
CA ALA A 272 -27.13 0.95 -3.66
C ALA A 272 -27.20 2.11 -2.64
N SER A 273 -27.44 1.77 -1.38
CA SER A 273 -27.45 2.73 -0.27
C SER A 273 -26.17 2.63 0.54
N PHE A 274 -25.65 3.79 0.96
CA PHE A 274 -24.42 3.92 1.74
C PHE A 274 -24.75 4.47 3.13
N ASP A 275 -23.97 4.11 4.14
CA ASP A 275 -24.12 4.68 5.47
C ASP A 275 -23.65 6.13 5.54
N ASP A 276 -22.74 6.52 4.63
CA ASP A 276 -22.18 7.86 4.53
C ASP A 276 -21.64 8.12 3.11
N GLU A 277 -21.57 9.38 2.68
CA GLU A 277 -20.96 9.80 1.43
C GLU A 277 -20.16 11.10 1.62
N ILE A 278 -18.94 11.12 1.10
CA ILE A 278 -18.09 12.32 1.08
C ILE A 278 -17.62 12.54 -0.35
N ARG A 279 -17.70 13.79 -0.81
CA ARG A 279 -17.37 14.19 -2.19
C ARG A 279 -16.08 15.00 -2.24
N PHE A 280 -15.26 14.73 -3.24
CA PHE A 280 -14.04 15.46 -3.57
C PHE A 280 -14.04 15.88 -5.04
N ASP A 281 -13.34 16.97 -5.35
CA ASP A 281 -13.08 17.40 -6.73
C ASP A 281 -11.61 17.11 -7.08
N ALA A 282 -11.37 16.16 -7.99
CA ALA A 282 -10.03 15.79 -8.41
C ALA A 282 -9.25 16.95 -9.05
N ALA A 283 -9.95 17.91 -9.70
CA ALA A 283 -9.30 19.03 -10.38
C ALA A 283 -8.75 20.08 -9.41
N ALA A 284 -9.21 20.07 -8.15
CA ALA A 284 -8.74 20.99 -7.11
C ALA A 284 -7.53 20.46 -6.33
N ILE A 285 -7.11 19.22 -6.58
CA ILE A 285 -6.01 18.58 -5.87
C ILE A 285 -4.69 18.98 -6.50
N ALA A 286 -3.77 19.48 -5.68
CA ALA A 286 -2.39 19.77 -6.06
C ALA A 286 -1.46 18.59 -5.72
N PRO A 287 -0.24 18.52 -6.31
CA PRO A 287 0.79 17.62 -5.82
C PRO A 287 0.96 17.79 -4.32
N THR A 288 0.91 16.69 -3.57
CA THR A 288 0.71 16.72 -2.12
C THR A 288 1.94 16.17 -1.40
N VAL A 289 2.28 16.82 -0.28
CA VAL A 289 3.37 16.43 0.62
C VAL A 289 2.91 16.47 2.06
N THR A 290 3.36 15.52 2.88
CA THR A 290 3.14 15.62 4.33
C THR A 290 4.15 16.56 4.98
N TRP A 291 3.69 17.44 5.85
CA TRP A 291 4.56 18.31 6.65
C TRP A 291 4.79 17.78 8.07
N GLY A 292 3.96 16.85 8.56
CA GLY A 292 3.97 16.41 9.94
C GLY A 292 4.45 14.97 10.17
N ILE A 293 3.99 14.38 11.28
CA ILE A 293 4.35 13.05 11.78
C ILE A 293 3.22 12.02 11.65
N THR A 294 2.18 12.36 10.87
CA THR A 294 1.10 11.45 10.49
C THR A 294 0.71 11.71 9.03
N PRO A 295 0.13 10.73 8.32
CA PRO A 295 -0.35 10.93 6.95
C PRO A 295 -1.47 11.97 6.81
N GLY A 296 -2.21 12.25 7.88
CA GLY A 296 -3.24 13.31 7.90
C GLY A 296 -2.68 14.73 7.93
N GLN A 297 -1.39 14.90 8.23
CA GLN A 297 -0.71 16.20 8.17
C GLN A 297 -0.15 16.44 6.76
N GLY A 298 -1.04 16.41 5.77
CA GLY A 298 -0.77 16.66 4.34
C GLY A 298 -1.15 18.07 3.91
N ILE A 299 -0.42 18.62 2.94
CA ILE A 299 -0.69 19.90 2.27
C ILE A 299 -0.28 19.82 0.79
N GLY A 300 -0.86 20.67 -0.04
CA GLY A 300 -0.37 20.91 -1.40
C GLY A 300 1.05 21.47 -1.35
N VAL A 301 1.86 21.16 -2.37
CA VAL A 301 3.25 21.61 -2.46
C VAL A 301 3.36 23.15 -2.48
N ASP A 302 2.34 23.82 -3.00
CA ASP A 302 2.20 25.28 -3.09
C ASP A 302 1.64 25.92 -1.81
N GLU A 303 1.26 25.11 -0.81
CA GLU A 303 0.76 25.58 0.47
C GLU A 303 1.89 25.79 1.50
N ARG A 304 1.53 26.39 2.63
CA ARG A 304 2.43 26.64 3.76
C ARG A 304 2.13 25.66 4.89
N VAL A 305 3.15 25.36 5.69
CA VAL A 305 2.98 24.65 6.97
C VAL A 305 1.93 25.41 7.80
N PRO A 306 0.84 24.77 8.27
CA PRO A 306 -0.21 25.45 9.00
C PRO A 306 0.32 26.21 10.22
N ILE A 307 -0.32 27.32 10.59
CA ILE A 307 -0.11 27.96 11.89
C ILE A 307 -1.10 27.43 12.92
N SER A 308 -0.73 27.42 14.20
CA SER A 308 -1.53 26.80 15.28
C SER A 308 -2.97 27.36 15.35
N GLU A 309 -3.14 28.64 15.02
CA GLU A 309 -4.43 29.33 15.00
C GLU A 309 -5.38 28.84 13.91
N GLN A 310 -4.85 28.24 12.84
CA GLN A 310 -5.64 27.66 11.73
C GLN A 310 -6.10 26.23 12.03
N LEU A 311 -5.56 25.60 13.07
CA LEU A 311 -5.84 24.21 13.42
C LEU A 311 -6.94 24.13 14.48
N ASP A 312 -7.72 23.05 14.38
CA ASP A 312 -8.67 22.68 15.42
C ASP A 312 -7.95 22.57 16.78
N PRO A 313 -8.55 23.07 17.88
CA PRO A 313 -7.91 23.04 19.19
C PRO A 313 -7.45 21.64 19.64
N ALA A 314 -8.13 20.59 19.18
CA ALA A 314 -7.78 19.20 19.47
C ALA A 314 -6.49 18.74 18.77
N ASP A 315 -6.13 19.35 17.64
CA ASP A 315 -4.96 18.97 16.82
C ASP A 315 -3.72 19.81 17.10
N ARG A 316 -3.87 20.93 17.83
CA ARG A 316 -2.72 21.82 18.17
C ARG A 316 -1.59 21.08 18.91
N PRO A 317 -1.84 20.20 19.90
CA PRO A 317 -0.75 19.53 20.60
C PRO A 317 0.09 18.62 19.68
N ILE A 318 -0.55 17.87 18.77
CA ILE A 318 0.16 17.01 17.82
C ILE A 318 0.86 17.83 16.72
N ALA A 319 0.32 19.00 16.37
CA ALA A 319 0.98 19.93 15.46
C ALA A 319 2.25 20.54 16.07
N GLU A 320 2.21 20.98 17.34
CA GLU A 320 3.38 21.48 18.05
C GLU A 320 4.49 20.42 18.18
N GLU A 321 4.10 19.17 18.39
CA GLU A 321 5.02 18.04 18.35
C GLU A 321 5.61 17.84 16.94
N ALA A 322 4.77 17.91 15.91
CA ALA A 322 5.20 17.77 14.52
C ALA A 322 6.20 18.87 14.13
N TYR A 323 5.94 20.15 14.47
CA TYR A 323 6.86 21.26 14.17
C TYR A 323 8.24 21.02 14.76
N ARG A 324 8.31 20.60 16.03
CA ARG A 324 9.60 20.32 16.70
C ARG A 324 10.30 19.09 16.11
N TYR A 325 9.55 18.03 15.83
CA TYR A 325 10.13 16.79 15.32
C TYR A 325 10.65 16.96 13.90
N MET A 326 9.84 17.56 13.03
CA MET A 326 10.15 17.80 11.62
C MET A 326 11.07 18.99 11.41
N ASP A 327 11.26 19.82 12.45
CA ASP A 327 12.05 21.07 12.41
C ASP A 327 11.54 22.03 11.35
N LEU A 328 10.21 22.22 11.36
CA LEU A 328 9.50 23.09 10.45
C LEU A 328 8.86 24.24 11.21
N ALA A 329 9.13 25.47 10.76
CA ALA A 329 8.50 26.67 11.31
C ALA A 329 7.05 26.79 10.82
N PRO A 330 6.08 27.06 11.70
CA PRO A 330 4.70 27.36 11.29
C PRO A 330 4.66 28.53 10.29
N GLY A 331 3.87 28.41 9.23
CA GLY A 331 3.70 29.43 8.18
C GLY A 331 4.81 29.46 7.12
N GLN A 332 5.88 28.66 7.24
CA GLN A 332 6.88 28.57 6.19
C GLN A 332 6.35 27.78 4.97
N PRO A 333 6.81 28.08 3.74
CA PRO A 333 6.51 27.25 2.56
C PRO A 333 7.05 25.83 2.75
N ILE A 334 6.30 24.83 2.29
CA ILE A 334 6.80 23.45 2.26
C ILE A 334 7.71 23.19 1.06
N GLU A 335 7.41 23.82 -0.08
CA GLU A 335 8.33 23.91 -1.21
C GLU A 335 9.64 24.58 -0.76
N GLY A 336 10.76 23.98 -1.14
CA GLY A 336 12.10 24.44 -0.80
C GLY A 336 12.69 23.84 0.48
N VAL A 337 11.91 23.07 1.26
CA VAL A 337 12.44 22.33 2.42
C VAL A 337 13.50 21.34 1.97
N PRO A 338 14.74 21.40 2.49
CA PRO A 338 15.83 20.50 2.07
C PRO A 338 15.52 19.06 2.45
N VAL A 339 16.04 18.13 1.65
CA VAL A 339 15.96 16.69 1.91
C VAL A 339 17.37 16.09 1.85
N ASP A 340 17.57 14.96 2.51
CA ASP A 340 18.85 14.24 2.52
C ASP A 340 18.76 12.91 1.76
N VAL A 341 17.59 12.25 1.86
CA VAL A 341 17.36 10.91 1.31
C VAL A 341 16.09 10.89 0.46
N CYS A 342 16.15 10.34 -0.75
CA CYS A 342 15.00 10.20 -1.64
C CYS A 342 14.75 8.73 -1.94
N PHE A 343 13.61 8.20 -1.48
CA PHE A 343 13.23 6.80 -1.59
C PHE A 343 11.99 6.60 -2.46
N ILE A 344 12.15 5.88 -3.56
CA ILE A 344 11.06 5.45 -4.44
C ILE A 344 10.90 3.93 -4.33
N GLY A 345 9.70 3.47 -3.99
CA GLY A 345 9.38 2.06 -3.83
C GLY A 345 8.23 1.83 -2.84
N SER A 346 8.28 0.68 -2.14
CA SER A 346 7.28 0.15 -1.19
C SER A 346 6.04 -0.51 -1.82
N CYS A 347 5.17 -1.08 -0.97
CA CYS A 347 3.90 -1.70 -1.38
C CYS A 347 2.92 -0.70 -2.03
N THR A 348 3.05 0.58 -1.69
CA THR A 348 2.17 1.64 -2.14
C THR A 348 2.53 2.13 -3.53
N ASN A 349 3.82 2.32 -3.81
CA ASN A 349 4.31 2.99 -5.01
C ASN A 349 5.63 2.41 -5.56
N GLY A 350 5.76 1.09 -5.57
CA GLY A 350 6.89 0.36 -6.16
C GLY A 350 6.53 -0.44 -7.41
N ARG A 351 5.41 -0.11 -8.07
CA ARG A 351 4.90 -0.85 -9.24
C ARG A 351 5.43 -0.23 -10.54
N LEU A 352 5.15 -0.85 -11.69
CA LEU A 352 5.77 -0.43 -12.94
C LEU A 352 5.39 1.01 -13.33
N SER A 353 4.12 1.39 -13.23
CA SER A 353 3.66 2.75 -13.54
C SER A 353 4.22 3.81 -12.59
N ASP A 354 4.43 3.47 -11.31
CA ASP A 354 5.11 4.34 -10.35
C ASP A 354 6.55 4.64 -10.78
N LEU A 355 7.27 3.59 -11.21
CA LEU A 355 8.65 3.72 -11.68
C LEU A 355 8.71 4.50 -13.00
N GLN A 356 7.74 4.32 -13.89
CA GLN A 356 7.62 5.09 -15.13
C GLN A 356 7.40 6.58 -14.84
N ALA A 357 6.50 6.92 -13.91
CA ALA A 357 6.21 8.30 -13.53
C ALA A 357 7.45 8.99 -12.93
N ALA A 358 8.18 8.30 -12.04
CA ALA A 358 9.44 8.83 -11.50
C ALA A 358 10.55 8.93 -12.56
N ALA A 359 10.68 7.95 -13.45
CA ALA A 359 11.68 7.95 -14.51
C ALA A 359 11.45 9.08 -15.52
N ALA A 360 10.20 9.45 -15.80
CA ALA A 360 9.88 10.60 -16.65
C ALA A 360 10.47 11.90 -16.11
N VAL A 361 10.46 12.08 -14.78
CA VAL A 361 11.08 13.22 -14.10
C VAL A 361 12.61 13.10 -14.06
N ALA A 362 13.15 11.90 -13.82
CA ALA A 362 14.60 11.67 -13.74
C ALA A 362 15.32 11.81 -15.11
N ARG A 363 14.63 11.53 -16.22
CA ARG A 363 15.24 11.45 -17.56
C ARG A 363 15.98 12.73 -17.95
N GLY A 364 17.26 12.58 -18.28
CA GLY A 364 18.11 13.68 -18.74
C GLY A 364 18.48 14.70 -17.65
N ARG A 365 18.24 14.36 -16.37
CA ARG A 365 18.55 15.19 -15.20
C ARG A 365 19.47 14.41 -14.27
N HIS A 366 19.99 15.08 -13.25
CA HIS A 366 20.85 14.45 -12.25
C HIS A 366 20.36 14.77 -10.84
N VAL A 367 20.49 13.79 -9.94
CA VAL A 367 20.31 13.93 -8.50
C VAL A 367 21.26 15.01 -7.99
N ALA A 368 20.76 15.88 -7.11
CA ALA A 368 21.54 16.98 -6.56
C ALA A 368 22.71 16.46 -5.70
N GLU A 369 23.78 17.26 -5.64
CA GLU A 369 24.96 16.93 -4.84
C GLU A 369 24.60 16.71 -3.36
N GLY A 370 25.11 15.62 -2.78
CA GLY A 370 24.88 15.27 -1.38
C GLY A 370 23.58 14.51 -1.09
N ILE A 371 22.69 14.35 -2.09
CA ILE A 371 21.45 13.60 -1.92
C ILE A 371 21.67 12.11 -2.12
N LYS A 372 21.21 11.29 -1.17
CA LYS A 372 21.13 9.83 -1.34
C LYS A 372 19.79 9.46 -1.96
N ALA A 373 19.77 9.12 -3.24
CA ALA A 373 18.54 8.77 -3.95
C ALA A 373 18.57 7.31 -4.42
N PHE A 374 17.49 6.56 -4.22
CA PHE A 374 17.43 5.17 -4.66
C PHE A 374 16.02 4.68 -4.96
N VAL A 375 15.94 3.65 -5.81
CA VAL A 375 14.71 3.05 -6.32
C VAL A 375 14.69 1.57 -6.01
N VAL A 376 13.58 1.12 -5.42
CA VAL A 376 13.33 -0.28 -5.05
C VAL A 376 12.05 -0.76 -5.73
N PRO A 377 12.15 -1.66 -6.73
CA PRO A 377 10.99 -2.31 -7.32
C PRO A 377 10.20 -3.13 -6.30
N GLY A 378 8.88 -3.20 -6.46
CA GLY A 378 8.00 -3.93 -5.55
C GLY A 378 8.11 -5.45 -5.67
N SER A 379 8.62 -5.97 -6.79
CA SER A 379 8.86 -7.39 -7.03
C SER A 379 9.93 -7.64 -8.09
N GLU A 380 10.41 -8.88 -8.17
CA GLU A 380 11.30 -9.34 -9.24
C GLU A 380 10.64 -9.22 -10.63
N GLN A 381 9.32 -9.29 -10.72
CA GLN A 381 8.60 -9.10 -12.00
C GLN A 381 8.59 -7.63 -12.42
N VAL A 382 8.30 -6.72 -11.49
CA VAL A 382 8.41 -5.27 -11.73
C VAL A 382 9.84 -4.92 -12.14
N ALA A 383 10.84 -5.43 -11.41
CA ALA A 383 12.25 -5.17 -11.71
C ALA A 383 12.60 -5.59 -13.15
N ARG A 384 12.23 -6.82 -13.56
CA ARG A 384 12.47 -7.29 -14.94
C ARG A 384 11.73 -6.45 -15.99
N ALA A 385 10.49 -6.05 -15.73
CA ALA A 385 9.71 -5.21 -16.64
C ALA A 385 10.35 -3.83 -16.79
N ALA A 386 10.74 -3.21 -15.69
CA ALA A 386 11.42 -1.91 -15.67
C ALA A 386 12.78 -1.95 -16.39
N ILE A 387 13.58 -3.00 -16.20
CA ILE A 387 14.84 -3.22 -16.92
C ILE A 387 14.58 -3.39 -18.42
N LYS A 388 13.54 -4.14 -18.81
CA LYS A 388 13.17 -4.32 -20.21
C LYS A 388 12.79 -3.00 -20.88
N GLU A 389 12.21 -2.07 -20.14
CA GLU A 389 11.89 -0.70 -20.60
C GLU A 389 13.07 0.28 -20.50
N GLY A 390 14.20 -0.13 -19.90
CA GLY A 390 15.38 0.70 -19.68
C GLY A 390 15.21 1.74 -18.58
N LEU A 391 14.22 1.59 -17.69
CA LEU A 391 13.97 2.53 -16.59
C LEU A 391 15.12 2.50 -15.57
N ASP A 392 15.70 1.33 -15.34
CA ASP A 392 16.84 1.14 -14.45
C ASP A 392 18.05 1.96 -14.91
N GLN A 393 18.30 2.03 -16.23
CA GLN A 393 19.36 2.87 -16.79
C GLN A 393 19.04 4.36 -16.64
N VAL A 394 17.79 4.78 -16.88
CA VAL A 394 17.36 6.18 -16.66
C VAL A 394 17.64 6.62 -15.22
N PHE A 395 17.33 5.77 -14.24
CA PHE A 395 17.61 6.06 -12.84
C PHE A 395 19.10 6.11 -12.54
N ARG A 396 19.89 5.14 -13.03
CA ARG A 396 21.36 5.15 -12.84
C ARG A 396 22.04 6.35 -13.48
N ASP A 397 21.64 6.72 -14.70
CA ASP A 397 22.16 7.89 -15.41
C ASP A 397 21.86 9.19 -14.64
N ALA A 398 20.68 9.26 -14.01
CA ALA A 398 20.32 10.36 -13.15
C ALA A 398 21.04 10.33 -11.78
N GLY A 399 21.71 9.24 -11.41
CA GLY A 399 22.45 9.12 -10.14
C GLY A 399 21.66 8.46 -9.02
N PHE A 400 20.51 7.83 -9.30
CA PHE A 400 19.83 6.98 -8.33
C PHE A 400 20.51 5.62 -8.22
N GLU A 401 20.57 5.06 -7.01
CA GLU A 401 20.88 3.64 -6.84
C GLU A 401 19.68 2.80 -7.30
N TRP A 402 19.88 1.88 -8.24
CA TRP A 402 18.90 0.84 -8.55
C TRP A 402 19.11 -0.35 -7.62
N ARG A 403 18.07 -0.78 -6.91
CA ARG A 403 18.15 -1.80 -5.86
C ARG A 403 17.26 -3.01 -6.13
N GLU A 404 17.50 -4.08 -5.38
CA GLU A 404 16.74 -5.33 -5.46
C GLU A 404 15.39 -5.24 -4.73
N PRO A 405 14.37 -6.03 -5.15
CA PRO A 405 13.02 -5.93 -4.60
C PRO A 405 12.89 -6.21 -3.11
N GLY A 406 12.11 -5.38 -2.41
CA GLY A 406 11.81 -5.55 -0.98
C GLY A 406 11.07 -4.36 -0.38
N CYS A 407 10.60 -4.50 0.86
CA CYS A 407 9.87 -3.43 1.56
C CYS A 407 10.75 -2.19 1.85
N SER A 408 12.08 -2.38 1.97
CA SER A 408 13.07 -1.32 2.15
C SER A 408 12.73 -0.36 3.32
N MET A 409 12.92 0.94 3.13
CA MET A 409 12.65 2.01 4.10
C MET A 409 11.16 2.19 4.45
N CYS A 410 10.23 1.40 3.90
CA CYS A 410 8.82 1.48 4.27
C CYS A 410 8.56 1.02 5.72
N LEU A 411 9.31 0.01 6.19
CA LEU A 411 9.26 -0.49 7.58
C LEU A 411 10.64 -0.48 8.26
N ALA A 412 11.74 -0.43 7.50
CA ALA A 412 13.11 -0.41 8.03
C ALA A 412 13.48 -1.64 8.89
N MET A 413 12.90 -2.81 8.58
CA MET A 413 13.30 -4.12 9.13
C MET A 413 14.53 -4.73 8.42
N ASN A 414 15.01 -4.07 7.38
CA ASN A 414 16.23 -4.39 6.65
C ASN A 414 17.29 -3.27 6.89
N PRO A 415 18.46 -3.35 6.24
CA PRO A 415 19.52 -2.34 6.40
C PRO A 415 19.16 -0.92 5.90
N ASP A 416 18.07 -0.75 5.14
CA ASP A 416 17.69 0.56 4.60
C ASP A 416 17.02 1.41 5.68
N ARG A 417 17.77 2.37 6.22
CA ARG A 417 17.36 3.21 7.35
C ARG A 417 17.85 4.65 7.17
N LEU A 418 17.12 5.57 7.77
CA LEU A 418 17.63 6.92 8.02
C LEU A 418 18.71 6.90 9.09
N GLU A 419 19.62 7.87 9.01
CA GLU A 419 20.67 8.12 10.00
C GLU A 419 20.43 9.48 10.66
N GLY A 420 20.53 9.53 11.99
CA GLY A 420 20.41 10.79 12.74
C GLY A 420 19.08 11.52 12.46
N SER A 421 19.16 12.80 12.12
CA SER A 421 18.00 13.67 11.84
C SER A 421 17.73 13.88 10.36
N GLN A 422 18.22 12.99 9.48
CA GLN A 422 18.00 13.07 8.04
C GLN A 422 16.51 13.22 7.71
N ILE A 423 16.20 13.98 6.66
CA ILE A 423 14.88 14.17 6.09
C ILE A 423 14.75 13.32 4.81
N SER A 424 13.79 12.41 4.80
CA SER A 424 13.44 11.60 3.62
C SER A 424 12.30 12.23 2.84
N ALA A 425 12.47 12.41 1.53
CA ALA A 425 11.35 12.40 0.59
C ALA A 425 11.04 10.94 0.23
N SER A 426 9.83 10.46 0.52
CA SER A 426 9.49 9.04 0.44
C SER A 426 8.18 8.80 -0.28
N SER A 427 8.15 7.82 -1.19
CA SER A 427 6.91 7.33 -1.80
C SER A 427 6.18 6.28 -0.95
N SER A 428 6.64 6.02 0.28
CA SER A 428 5.94 5.15 1.25
C SER A 428 4.62 5.76 1.76
N ASN A 429 3.95 5.07 2.68
CA ASN A 429 2.63 5.44 3.21
C ASN A 429 2.61 5.89 4.67
N ARG A 430 3.72 5.76 5.42
CA ARG A 430 3.79 6.12 6.85
C ARG A 430 5.03 6.95 7.18
N ASN A 431 4.80 8.04 7.91
CA ASN A 431 5.80 9.00 8.40
C ASN A 431 5.76 9.19 9.93
N PHE A 432 5.29 8.18 10.67
CA PHE A 432 5.37 8.22 12.14
C PHE A 432 6.83 8.31 12.58
N LYS A 433 7.07 8.94 13.74
CA LYS A 433 8.42 9.07 14.31
C LYS A 433 9.09 7.70 14.44
N GLY A 434 10.33 7.57 13.96
CA GLY A 434 11.07 6.30 14.02
C GLY A 434 10.72 5.29 12.93
N ARG A 435 9.75 5.59 12.06
CA ARG A 435 9.22 4.61 11.09
C ARG A 435 10.28 4.07 10.13
N GLN A 436 11.24 4.90 9.71
CA GLN A 436 12.30 4.53 8.79
C GLN A 436 13.62 4.23 9.51
N GLY A 437 13.55 3.69 10.73
CA GLY A 437 14.68 3.16 11.48
C GLY A 437 15.29 4.13 12.50
N SER A 438 15.59 5.38 12.11
CA SER A 438 16.10 6.38 13.05
C SER A 438 14.99 7.03 13.87
N ALA A 439 15.13 7.05 15.20
CA ALA A 439 14.19 7.70 16.11
C ALA A 439 14.02 9.21 15.84
N SER A 440 15.07 9.88 15.35
CA SER A 440 15.05 11.31 14.98
C SER A 440 14.96 11.57 13.48
N GLY A 441 14.93 10.52 12.65
CA GLY A 441 14.80 10.66 11.20
C GLY A 441 13.39 11.11 10.81
N ARG A 442 13.30 12.00 9.83
CA ARG A 442 12.06 12.68 9.42
C ARG A 442 11.63 12.18 8.05
N THR A 443 10.33 12.08 7.80
CA THR A 443 9.82 11.57 6.52
C THR A 443 8.71 12.47 5.99
N LEU A 444 8.86 12.90 4.74
CA LEU A 444 7.87 13.61 3.93
C LEU A 444 7.31 12.62 2.90
N LEU A 445 6.03 12.26 3.03
CA LEU A 445 5.35 11.39 2.08
C LEU A 445 4.89 12.22 0.88
N MET A 446 5.14 11.72 -0.32
CA MET A 446 4.70 12.32 -1.59
C MET A 446 4.59 11.24 -2.69
N SER A 447 4.18 11.62 -3.90
CA SER A 447 4.15 10.72 -5.07
C SER A 447 5.57 10.37 -5.56
N PRO A 448 5.76 9.24 -6.26
CA PRO A 448 7.07 8.87 -6.85
C PRO A 448 7.69 9.97 -7.70
N ALA A 449 6.86 10.65 -8.50
CA ALA A 449 7.30 11.74 -9.36
C ALA A 449 7.76 12.97 -8.54
N MET A 450 7.07 13.29 -7.44
CA MET A 450 7.50 14.31 -6.48
C MET A 450 8.78 13.93 -5.74
N VAL A 451 8.98 12.65 -5.40
CA VAL A 451 10.27 12.19 -4.82
C VAL A 451 11.41 12.36 -5.83
N ALA A 452 11.18 12.01 -7.10
CA ALA A 452 12.18 12.21 -8.14
C ALA A 452 12.48 13.70 -8.35
N ALA A 453 11.47 14.57 -8.32
CA ALA A 453 11.64 16.02 -8.35
C ALA A 453 12.48 16.52 -7.17
N ALA A 454 12.20 16.03 -5.96
CA ALA A 454 12.95 16.38 -4.76
C ALA A 454 14.41 15.92 -4.82
N ALA A 455 14.66 14.74 -5.38
CA ALA A 455 16.02 14.21 -5.55
C ALA A 455 16.87 15.07 -6.49
N ILE A 456 16.28 15.55 -7.60
CA ILE A 456 16.95 16.39 -8.59
C ILE A 456 17.22 17.80 -8.05
N ALA A 457 16.28 18.34 -7.26
CA ALA A 457 16.39 19.69 -6.72
C ALA A 457 17.13 19.77 -5.37
N GLY A 458 17.31 18.65 -4.67
CA GLY A 458 17.84 18.58 -3.31
C GLY A 458 16.90 19.12 -2.22
N ARG A 459 15.62 19.31 -2.57
CA ARG A 459 14.58 19.89 -1.70
C ARG A 459 13.20 19.58 -2.24
N VAL A 460 12.17 19.64 -1.39
CA VAL A 460 10.77 19.53 -1.80
C VAL A 460 10.51 20.51 -2.95
N SER A 461 10.06 19.98 -4.09
CA SER A 461 9.87 20.76 -5.32
C SER A 461 8.64 20.27 -6.05
N ASP A 462 7.89 21.20 -6.63
CA ASP A 462 6.70 20.88 -7.41
C ASP A 462 7.08 20.16 -8.71
N VAL A 463 6.61 18.92 -8.87
CA VAL A 463 6.88 18.08 -10.05
C VAL A 463 6.42 18.75 -11.35
N ARG A 464 5.40 19.61 -11.32
CA ARG A 464 4.88 20.31 -12.49
C ARG A 464 5.90 21.27 -13.12
N GLN A 465 6.95 21.64 -12.38
CA GLN A 465 8.05 22.47 -12.88
C GLN A 465 9.12 21.64 -13.64
N LEU A 466 9.05 20.31 -13.56
CA LEU A 466 10.03 19.37 -14.11
C LEU A 466 9.40 18.33 -15.07
N SER A 467 8.09 18.23 -15.11
CA SER A 467 7.31 17.31 -15.96
C SER A 467 7.15 17.80 -17.39
#